data_AF-A0A015III1-F1
#
_entry.id   AF-A0A015III1-F1
#
_cell.length_a   1.000
_cell.length_b   1.000
_cell.length_c   1.000
_cell.angle_alpha   90.00
_cell.angle_beta   90.00
_cell.angle_gamma   90.00
#
_symmetry.space_group_name_H-M   'P 1'
#
loop_
_entity.id
_entity.type
_entity.pdbx_description
1 polymer ?
#
loop_
_entity_poly.entity_id
_entity_poly.type
_entity_poly.pdbx_seq_one_letter_code
_entity_poly.pdbx_strand_id
1 'polypeptide(L)'
;MLVLGLLPGPNEVSLHQINHYLAPIVNELVLLWDGVTFDNTFEYQELRKIQAALILVLCDIPAARKICGHISALSSCYRCEKKANYENHKHNFAGMDNISEWFINRDSAQFRENALGWRRCNSNAARNRFVKTTGVR
;
A
#
# COMPACT_ATOMS: atom_id res chain seq x y z
N MET A 1 -19.21 -7.78 -11.21
CA MET A 1 -18.11 -8.02 -10.24
C MET A 1 -16.94 -8.61 -11.00
N LEU A 2 -15.78 -7.96 -11.03
CA LEU A 2 -14.57 -8.44 -11.71
C LEU A 2 -13.61 -8.98 -10.64
N VAL A 3 -13.18 -10.24 -10.76
CA VAL A 3 -12.19 -10.85 -9.88
C VAL A 3 -10.88 -10.95 -10.65
N LEU A 4 -9.88 -10.17 -10.24
CA LEU A 4 -8.58 -10.10 -10.91
C LEU A 4 -7.58 -11.15 -10.40
N GLY A 5 -7.83 -11.74 -9.23
CA GLY A 5 -6.97 -12.75 -8.66
C GLY A 5 -7.57 -13.41 -7.42
N LEU A 6 -7.18 -14.65 -7.19
CA LEU A 6 -7.49 -15.43 -6.01
C LEU A 6 -6.18 -15.88 -5.38
N LEU A 7 -5.98 -15.57 -4.10
CA LEU A 7 -4.83 -16.05 -3.34
C LEU A 7 -5.18 -17.44 -2.78
N PRO A 8 -4.45 -18.50 -3.15
CA PRO A 8 -4.75 -19.84 -2.66
C PRO A 8 -4.45 -19.96 -1.15
N GLY A 9 -5.38 -20.56 -0.40
CA GLY A 9 -5.16 -20.97 1.00
C GLY A 9 -4.29 -22.24 1.10
N PRO A 10 -4.02 -22.77 2.31
CA PRO A 10 -4.63 -22.44 3.61
C PRO A 10 -3.90 -21.35 4.40
N ASN A 11 -2.67 -21.01 4.01
CA ASN A 11 -1.83 -20.05 4.73
C ASN A 11 -1.84 -18.69 4.04
N GLU A 12 -1.68 -17.65 4.83
CA GLU A 12 -1.59 -16.29 4.31
C GLU A 12 -0.31 -16.12 3.46
N VAL A 13 -0.44 -15.48 2.30
CA VAL A 13 0.71 -15.21 1.42
C VAL A 13 1.76 -14.40 2.19
N SER A 14 3.01 -14.86 2.11
CA SER A 14 4.10 -14.23 2.85
C SER A 14 4.34 -12.79 2.39
N LEU A 15 4.94 -12.00 3.28
CA LEU A 15 4.91 -10.53 3.24
C LEU A 15 5.19 -9.89 1.87
N HIS A 16 6.28 -10.29 1.21
CA HIS A 16 6.68 -9.70 -0.08
C HIS A 16 6.18 -10.50 -1.27
N GLN A 17 5.75 -11.74 -1.07
CA GLN A 17 5.22 -12.57 -2.16
C GLN A 17 3.89 -12.05 -2.67
N ILE A 18 3.11 -11.35 -1.83
CA ILE A 18 1.88 -10.68 -2.25
C ILE A 18 2.12 -9.70 -3.40
N ASN A 19 3.31 -9.08 -3.47
CA ASN A 19 3.64 -8.14 -4.53
C ASN A 19 3.71 -8.82 -5.91
N HIS A 20 3.98 -10.12 -5.99
CA HIS A 20 3.93 -10.85 -7.27
C HIS A 20 2.50 -10.95 -7.81
N TYR A 21 1.50 -10.98 -6.93
CA TYR A 21 0.09 -10.99 -7.30
C TYR A 21 -0.44 -9.57 -7.58
N LEU A 22 0.04 -8.58 -6.82
CA LEU A 22 -0.40 -7.19 -6.96
C LEU A 22 0.24 -6.49 -8.15
N ALA A 23 1.50 -6.81 -8.50
CA ALA A 23 2.23 -6.16 -9.59
C ALA A 23 1.47 -6.09 -10.92
N PRO A 24 0.88 -7.17 -11.46
CA PRO A 24 0.11 -7.07 -12.70
C PRO A 24 -1.09 -6.12 -12.57
N ILE A 25 -1.83 -6.19 -11.45
CA ILE A 25 -2.98 -5.31 -11.20
C ILE A 25 -2.55 -3.85 -11.13
N VAL A 26 -1.46 -3.56 -10.42
CA VAL A 26 -0.90 -2.21 -10.30
C VAL A 26 -0.44 -1.69 -11.67
N ASN A 27 0.18 -2.52 -12.50
CA ASN A 27 0.59 -2.12 -13.84
C ASN A 27 -0.61 -1.71 -14.71
N GLU A 28 -1.70 -2.51 -14.70
CA GLU A 28 -2.92 -2.17 -15.43
C GLU A 28 -3.56 -0.87 -14.91
N LEU A 29 -3.58 -0.67 -13.58
CA LEU A 29 -4.10 0.56 -12.99
C LEU A 29 -3.28 1.80 -13.37
N VAL A 30 -1.96 1.67 -13.47
CA VAL A 30 -1.08 2.76 -13.94
C VAL A 30 -1.35 3.07 -15.41
N LEU A 31 -1.48 2.04 -16.26
CA LEU A 31 -1.84 2.22 -17.67
C LEU A 31 -3.20 2.92 -17.84
N LEU A 32 -4.20 2.50 -17.05
CA LEU A 32 -5.53 3.10 -17.06
C LEU A 32 -5.55 4.53 -16.49
N TRP A 33 -4.65 4.86 -15.57
CA TRP A 33 -4.51 6.22 -15.06
C TRP A 33 -4.02 7.19 -16.16
N ASP A 34 -3.00 6.79 -16.91
CA ASP A 34 -2.49 7.55 -18.07
C ASP A 34 -3.50 7.58 -19.22
N GLY A 35 -4.30 6.51 -19.31
CA GLY A 35 -5.44 6.33 -20.19
C GLY A 35 -5.10 5.53 -21.44
N VAL A 36 -5.99 4.61 -21.77
CA VAL A 36 -5.85 3.68 -22.90
C VAL A 36 -6.78 4.11 -24.03
N THR A 37 -6.27 4.09 -25.25
CA THR A 37 -7.05 4.43 -26.45
C THR A 37 -7.54 3.15 -27.11
N PHE A 38 -8.83 3.10 -27.40
CA PHE A 38 -9.49 2.01 -28.11
C PHE A 38 -9.99 2.54 -29.44
N ASP A 39 -9.74 1.80 -30.52
CA ASP A 39 -10.21 2.15 -31.87
C ASP A 39 -11.74 2.13 -31.96
N ASN A 40 -12.35 1.18 -31.26
CA ASN A 40 -13.78 1.13 -31.00
C ASN A 40 -14.06 0.45 -29.66
N THR A 41 -15.27 0.67 -29.14
CA THR A 41 -15.86 -0.08 -28.04
C THR A 41 -17.19 -0.66 -28.51
N PHE A 42 -17.79 -1.53 -27.71
CA PHE A 42 -19.09 -2.13 -28.05
C PHE A 42 -20.17 -1.07 -28.32
N GLU A 43 -20.20 0.03 -27.55
CA GLU A 43 -21.19 1.09 -27.68
C GLU A 43 -20.78 2.20 -28.66
N TYR A 44 -19.48 2.35 -28.96
CA TYR A 44 -18.96 3.44 -29.79
C TYR A 44 -17.98 2.93 -30.84
N GLN A 45 -18.31 3.10 -32.13
CA GLN A 45 -17.43 2.70 -33.25
C GLN A 45 -16.31 3.71 -33.55
N GLU A 46 -16.23 4.79 -32.78
CA GLU A 46 -15.20 5.82 -32.90
C GLU A 46 -14.11 5.65 -31.84
N LEU A 47 -12.94 6.24 -32.12
CA LEU A 47 -11.81 6.22 -31.21
C LEU A 47 -12.15 6.85 -29.86
N ARG A 48 -11.90 6.13 -28.77
CA ARG A 48 -12.16 6.57 -27.40
C ARG A 48 -10.94 6.39 -26.52
N LYS A 49 -10.59 7.43 -25.77
CA LYS A 49 -9.64 7.34 -24.66
C LYS A 49 -10.40 7.07 -23.37
N ILE A 50 -10.07 5.99 -22.68
CA ILE A 50 -10.66 5.60 -21.40
C ILE A 50 -9.60 5.75 -20.32
N GLN A 51 -9.97 6.44 -19.23
CA GLN A 51 -9.18 6.53 -18.02
C GLN A 51 -9.92 5.91 -16.85
N ALA A 52 -9.19 5.25 -15.95
CA ALA A 52 -9.76 4.72 -14.72
C ALA A 52 -8.89 5.08 -13.52
N ALA A 53 -9.55 5.25 -12.37
CA ALA A 53 -8.90 5.55 -11.10
C ALA A 53 -9.37 4.55 -10.03
N LEU A 54 -8.42 4.06 -9.23
CA LEU A 54 -8.73 3.29 -8.04
C LEU A 54 -9.07 4.24 -6.88
N ILE A 55 -10.34 4.24 -6.46
CA ILE A 55 -10.83 5.14 -5.41
C ILE A 55 -10.69 4.53 -4.01
N LEU A 56 -10.94 3.23 -3.87
CA LEU A 56 -11.00 2.57 -2.56
C LEU A 56 -10.47 1.14 -2.61
N VAL A 57 -9.73 0.76 -1.56
CA VAL A 57 -9.33 -0.62 -1.28
C VAL A 57 -10.05 -1.10 -0.03
N LEU A 58 -11.03 -1.99 -0.20
CA LEU A 58 -11.75 -2.62 0.91
C LEU A 58 -10.99 -3.87 1.35
N CYS A 59 -10.39 -3.81 2.53
CA CYS A 59 -9.64 -4.93 3.09
C CYS A 59 -9.57 -4.80 4.62
N ASP A 60 -9.24 -5.90 5.28
CA ASP A 60 -8.98 -5.87 6.71
C ASP A 60 -7.65 -5.14 7.03
N ILE A 61 -7.42 -4.86 8.30
CA ILE A 61 -6.25 -4.11 8.75
C ILE A 61 -4.92 -4.83 8.37
N PRO A 62 -4.77 -6.16 8.55
CA PRO A 62 -3.59 -6.88 8.07
C PRO A 62 -3.32 -6.72 6.57
N ALA A 63 -4.33 -6.87 5.72
CA ALA A 63 -4.20 -6.71 4.28
C ALA A 63 -3.86 -5.27 3.89
N ALA A 64 -4.50 -4.28 4.49
CA ALA A 64 -4.19 -2.86 4.27
C ALA A 64 -2.72 -2.56 4.54
N ARG A 65 -2.17 -3.10 5.64
CA ARG A 65 -0.75 -2.94 5.98
C ARG A 65 0.18 -3.57 4.95
N LYS A 66 -0.17 -4.74 4.40
CA LYS A 66 0.60 -5.38 3.33
C LYS A 66 0.59 -4.55 2.04
N ILE A 67 -0.59 -4.10 1.63
CA ILE A 67 -0.78 -3.30 0.40
C ILE A 67 -0.04 -1.96 0.52
N CYS A 68 -0.13 -1.30 1.67
CA CYS A 68 0.48 0.02 1.88
C CYS A 68 1.97 -0.04 2.27
N GLY A 69 2.63 -1.19 2.29
CA GLY A 69 4.06 -1.29 2.65
C GLY A 69 4.34 -1.04 4.16
N HIS A 70 3.31 -1.13 4.99
CA HIS A 70 3.40 -0.95 6.44
C HIS A 70 3.60 -2.26 7.18
N ILE A 71 4.33 -2.18 8.30
CA ILE A 71 4.79 -3.39 9.00
C ILE A 71 4.16 -3.55 10.37
N SER A 72 3.84 -2.44 11.02
CA SER A 72 3.41 -2.45 12.41
C SER A 72 1.98 -1.96 12.56
N ALA A 73 1.31 -2.46 13.60
CA ALA A 73 0.10 -1.86 14.13
C ALA A 73 0.29 -0.43 14.63
N LEU A 74 1.54 -0.03 14.83
CA LEU A 74 1.92 1.33 15.21
C LEU A 74 1.57 2.37 14.14
N SER A 75 1.61 2.02 12.85
CA SER A 75 1.26 2.94 11.75
C SER A 75 -0.23 2.79 11.43
N SER A 76 -1.07 3.57 12.11
CA SER A 76 -2.53 3.58 11.87
C SER A 76 -2.93 4.27 10.57
N CYS A 77 -2.06 5.13 10.04
CA CYS A 77 -2.35 5.96 8.89
C CYS A 77 -1.30 5.78 7.79
N TYR A 78 -1.76 5.60 6.55
CA TYR A 78 -0.89 5.57 5.38
C TYR A 78 -0.45 6.97 4.94
N ARG A 79 -1.18 8.03 5.34
CA ARG A 79 -0.92 9.41 4.92
C ARG A 79 -0.07 10.20 5.90
N CYS A 80 -0.10 9.87 7.19
CA CYS A 80 0.59 10.67 8.20
C CYS A 80 1.64 9.87 8.97
N GLU A 81 2.53 10.59 9.65
CA GLU A 81 3.63 10.01 10.42
C GLU A 81 3.24 9.59 11.85
N LYS A 82 2.01 9.88 12.28
CA LYS A 82 1.52 9.54 13.62
C LYS A 82 1.64 8.03 13.87
N LYS A 83 2.32 7.69 14.96
CA LYS A 83 2.43 6.34 15.49
C LYS A 83 1.51 6.19 16.70
N ALA A 84 1.06 4.96 16.96
CA ALA A 84 0.39 4.63 18.21
C ALA A 84 1.32 4.95 19.39
N ASN A 85 0.76 5.53 20.45
CA ASN A 85 1.51 5.74 21.69
C ASN A 85 1.78 4.38 22.35
N TYR A 86 2.77 4.34 23.24
CA TYR A 86 3.08 3.16 24.03
C TYR A 86 3.11 3.54 25.51
N GLU A 87 2.08 3.15 26.24
CA GLU A 87 1.89 3.47 27.65
C GLU A 87 1.37 2.23 28.37
N ASN A 88 1.81 2.01 29.62
CA ASN A 88 1.37 0.86 30.43
C ASN A 88 1.51 -0.49 29.70
N HIS A 89 2.58 -0.67 28.93
CA HIS A 89 2.85 -1.85 28.10
C HIS A 89 1.79 -2.14 27.03
N LYS A 90 0.97 -1.15 26.65
CA LYS A 90 -0.08 -1.27 25.63
C LYS A 90 0.06 -0.16 24.58
N HIS A 91 -0.24 -0.51 23.33
CA HIS A 91 -0.39 0.48 22.28
C HIS A 91 -1.77 1.14 22.38
N ASN A 92 -1.81 2.46 22.33
CA ASN A 92 -3.07 3.21 22.23
C ASN A 92 -3.01 4.24 21.08
N PHE A 93 -4.17 4.58 20.54
CA PHE A 93 -4.32 5.56 19.46
C PHE A 93 -4.90 6.88 19.99
N ALA A 94 -4.70 7.18 21.28
CA ALA A 94 -5.17 8.42 21.89
C ALA A 94 -4.34 9.64 21.44
N GLY A 95 -4.78 10.84 21.81
CA GLY A 95 -4.12 12.08 21.40
C GLY A 95 -4.27 12.34 19.91
N MET A 96 -5.48 12.10 19.39
CA MET A 96 -5.90 12.42 18.02
C MET A 96 -6.90 13.60 17.99
N ASP A 97 -7.12 14.26 19.13
CA ASP A 97 -8.19 15.24 19.29
C ASP A 97 -7.94 16.53 18.50
N ASN A 98 -6.66 16.93 18.34
CA ASN A 98 -6.27 18.11 17.56
C ASN A 98 -5.44 17.73 16.33
N ILE A 99 -6.11 17.54 15.18
CA ILE A 99 -5.47 17.13 13.92
C ILE A 99 -4.28 18.01 13.52
N SER A 100 -4.34 19.31 13.79
CA SER A 100 -3.29 20.27 13.43
C SER A 100 -1.96 20.02 14.17
N GLU A 101 -2.00 19.36 15.33
CA GLU A 101 -0.81 19.09 16.14
C GLU A 101 -0.10 17.79 15.74
N TRP A 102 -0.87 16.75 15.36
CA TRP A 102 -0.32 15.42 15.14
C TRP A 102 -0.31 14.99 13.67
N PHE A 103 -1.07 15.66 12.79
CA PHE A 103 -1.15 15.31 11.38
C PHE A 103 0.01 15.90 10.59
N ILE A 104 1.12 15.16 10.61
CA ILE A 104 2.27 15.42 9.75
C ILE A 104 2.11 14.55 8.51
N ASN A 105 1.94 15.17 7.34
CA ASN A 105 1.89 14.44 6.07
C ASN A 105 3.20 13.68 5.87
N ARG A 106 3.08 12.42 5.47
CA ARG A 106 4.24 11.64 5.09
C ARG A 106 4.67 12.01 3.69
N ASP A 107 5.98 12.17 3.51
CA ASP A 107 6.57 12.30 2.19
C ASP A 107 6.49 10.95 1.43
N SER A 108 5.74 10.95 0.32
CA SER A 108 5.56 9.79 -0.54
C SER A 108 6.85 9.40 -1.28
N ALA A 109 7.71 10.38 -1.62
CA ALA A 109 9.00 10.12 -2.25
C ALA A 109 9.93 9.40 -1.27
N GLN A 110 10.07 9.95 -0.05
CA GLN A 110 10.86 9.32 1.00
C GLN A 110 10.35 7.92 1.37
N PHE A 111 9.03 7.73 1.42
CA PHE A 111 8.42 6.43 1.67
C PHE A 111 8.78 5.41 0.57
N ARG A 112 8.68 5.82 -0.69
CA ARG A 112 9.06 5.00 -1.84
C ARG A 112 10.55 4.66 -1.81
N GLU A 113 11.42 5.61 -1.50
CA GLU A 113 12.86 5.37 -1.36
C GLU A 113 13.17 4.35 -0.25
N ASN A 114 12.46 4.44 0.88
CA ASN A 114 12.58 3.48 1.97
C ASN A 114 12.14 2.07 1.53
N ALA A 115 11.02 1.94 0.82
CA ALA A 115 10.59 0.65 0.27
C ALA A 115 11.62 0.06 -0.73
N LEU A 116 12.21 0.91 -1.59
CA LEU A 116 13.28 0.49 -2.49
C LEU A 116 14.55 0.10 -1.71
N GLY A 117 14.89 0.81 -0.64
CA GLY A 117 15.98 0.47 0.28
C GLY A 117 15.77 -0.90 0.93
N TRP A 118 14.56 -1.18 1.40
CA TRP A 118 14.17 -2.47 1.93
C TRP A 118 14.30 -3.59 0.88
N ARG A 119 13.80 -3.35 -0.33
CA ARG A 119 13.88 -4.32 -1.45
C ARG A 119 15.33 -4.66 -1.81
N ARG A 120 16.25 -3.70 -1.73
CA ARG A 120 17.68 -3.88 -2.02
C ARG A 120 18.44 -4.67 -0.94
N CYS A 121 17.85 -4.88 0.24
CA CYS A 121 18.48 -5.68 1.29
C CYS A 121 18.62 -7.15 0.86
N ASN A 122 19.82 -7.70 1.03
CA ASN A 122 20.22 -9.04 0.57
C ASN A 122 19.92 -10.18 1.56
N SER A 123 19.39 -9.86 2.74
CA SER A 123 19.09 -10.85 3.78
C SER A 123 17.87 -10.46 4.60
N ASN A 124 17.20 -11.46 5.17
CA ASN A 124 16.08 -11.22 6.09
C ASN A 124 16.52 -10.45 7.33
N ALA A 125 17.75 -10.67 7.83
CA ALA A 125 18.30 -9.90 8.94
C ALA A 125 18.48 -8.42 8.58
N ALA A 126 19.01 -8.10 7.39
CA ALA A 126 19.14 -6.73 6.92
C ALA A 126 17.78 -6.06 6.74
N ARG A 127 16.82 -6.77 6.13
CA ARG A 127 15.42 -6.31 6.01
C ARG A 127 14.82 -6.00 7.38
N ASN A 128 14.92 -6.92 8.33
CA ASN A 128 14.38 -6.72 9.68
C ASN A 128 15.02 -5.51 10.40
N ARG A 129 16.31 -5.26 10.21
CA ARG A 129 16.97 -4.05 10.74
C ARG A 129 16.45 -2.78 10.06
N PHE A 130 16.36 -2.78 8.73
CA PHE A 130 15.87 -1.64 7.95
C PHE A 130 14.46 -1.23 8.38
N VAL A 131 13.58 -2.22 8.51
CA VAL A 131 12.20 -2.09 8.99
C VAL A 131 12.11 -1.46 10.37
N LYS A 132 12.98 -1.87 11.32
CA LYS A 132 12.98 -1.29 12.67
C LYS A 132 13.28 0.21 12.64
N THR A 133 14.10 0.65 11.70
CA THR A 133 14.49 2.06 11.54
C THR A 133 13.41 2.85 10.80
N THR A 134 12.94 2.36 9.65
CA THR A 134 12.08 3.15 8.74
C THR A 134 10.58 2.87 8.92
N GLY A 135 10.21 1.69 9.42
CA GLY A 135 8.82 1.23 9.49
C GLY A 135 8.20 0.83 8.14
N VAL A 136 9.02 0.77 7.08
CA VAL A 136 8.61 0.54 5.68
C VAL A 136 9.24 -0.73 5.13
N ARG A 137 8.51 -1.41 4.24
CA ARG A 137 8.99 -2.52 3.40
C ARG A 137 8.59 -2.32 1.96
#